data_AF-A0A832VHH9-F1
#
_entry.id   AF-A0A832VHH9-F1
#
_cell.length_a   1.000
_cell.length_b   1.000
_cell.length_c   1.000
_cell.angle_alpha   90.00
_cell.angle_beta   90.00
_cell.angle_gamma   90.00
#
_symmetry.space_group_name_H-M   'P 1'
#
loop_
_entity.id
_entity.type
_entity.pdbx_description
1 polymer ?
#
loop_
_entity_poly.entity_id
_entity_poly.type
_entity_poly.pdbx_seq_one_letter_code
_entity_poly.pdbx_strand_id
1 'polypeptide(L)' 'DRDVVIYCRTGSRSAAVARFLIASGNPEGYVYNLTGGIHKWSDTVDSSIIKY' A
#
# COMPACT_ATOMS: atom_id res chain seq x y z
N ASP A 1 1.34 -11.79 -14.48
CA ASP A 1 0.60 -10.53 -14.77
C ASP A 1 -0.60 -10.26 -13.85
N ARG A 2 -0.39 -9.85 -12.60
CA ARG A 2 -1.43 -9.12 -11.85
C ARG A 2 -0.77 -7.99 -11.08
N ASP A 3 -1.42 -6.84 -11.08
CA ASP A 3 -1.00 -5.70 -10.28
C ASP A 3 -1.17 -5.98 -8.79
N VAL A 4 -0.29 -5.39 -7.97
CA VAL A 4 -0.27 -5.57 -6.52
C VAL A 4 -0.33 -4.20 -5.83
N VAL A 5 -1.26 -4.06 -4.88
CA VAL A 5 -1.33 -2.91 -3.97
C VAL A 5 -0.90 -3.33 -2.58
N ILE A 6 0.01 -2.58 -1.98
CA ILE A 6 0.56 -2.83 -0.64
C ILE A 6 0.17 -1.67 0.26
N TYR A 7 -0.30 -1.98 1.47
CA TYR A 7 -0.67 -0.96 2.45
C TYR A 7 -0.14 -1.29 3.84
N CYS A 8 0.05 -0.26 4.65
CA CYS A 8 0.24 -0.38 6.09
C CYS A 8 -0.66 0.63 6.81
N ARG A 9 -0.40 0.90 8.09
CA ARG A 9 -1.17 1.86 8.90
C ARG A 9 -1.30 3.25 8.24
N THR A 10 -0.17 3.90 7.95
CA THR A 10 -0.09 5.27 7.41
C THR A 10 0.62 5.37 6.06
N GLY A 11 0.92 4.24 5.41
CA GLY A 11 1.55 4.17 4.09
C GLY A 11 3.08 4.24 4.03
N SER A 12 3.79 4.53 5.13
CA SER A 12 5.26 4.67 5.14
C SER A 12 6.02 3.35 5.00
N ARG A 13 5.61 2.32 5.74
CA ARG A 13 6.25 0.99 5.72
C ARG A 13 5.96 0.26 4.42
N SER A 14 4.71 0.32 3.95
CA SER A 14 4.33 -0.26 2.66
C SER A 14 5.06 0.39 1.48
N ALA A 15 5.39 1.68 1.56
CA ALA A 15 6.23 2.33 0.55
C ALA A 15 7.65 1.74 0.51
N ALA A 16 8.23 1.39 1.66
CA ALA A 16 9.53 0.73 1.71
C ALA A 16 9.47 -0.67 1.09
N VAL A 17 8.42 -1.44 1.37
CA VAL A 17 8.20 -2.77 0.77
C VAL A 17 7.98 -2.67 -0.74
N ALA A 18 7.19 -1.71 -1.22
CA ALA A 18 6.98 -1.48 -2.65
C ALA A 18 8.30 -1.21 -3.36
N ARG A 19 9.15 -0.34 -2.80
CA ARG A 19 10.50 -0.07 -3.34
C ARG A 19 11.39 -1.31 -3.31
N PHE A 20 11.35 -2.08 -2.23
CA PHE A 20 12.11 -3.32 -2.12
C PHE A 20 11.71 -4.32 -3.21
N LEU A 21 10.41 -4.51 -3.45
CA LEU A 21 9.92 -5.43 -4.47
C LEU A 21 10.37 -5.00 -5.88
N ILE A 22 10.22 -3.72 -6.21
CA ILE A 22 10.70 -3.15 -7.47
C ILE A 22 12.21 -3.37 -7.63
N ALA A 23 12.98 -3.20 -6.54
CA ALA A 23 14.43 -3.40 -6.55
C ALA A 23 14.86 -4.88 -6.59
N SER A 24 14.03 -5.80 -6.07
CA SER A 24 14.34 -7.24 -5.99
C SER A 24 14.21 -7.99 -7.32
N GLY A 25 13.68 -7.32 -8.34
CA GLY A 25 13.41 -7.87 -9.66
C GLY A 25 12.16 -7.21 -10.21
N ASN A 26 12.10 -6.98 -11.52
CA ASN A 26 10.91 -6.39 -12.14
C ASN A 26 9.71 -7.32 -11.89
N PRO A 27 8.73 -6.89 -11.07
CA PRO A 27 7.50 -7.65 -10.92
C PRO A 27 6.82 -7.72 -12.29
N GLU A 28 6.19 -8.86 -12.60
CA GLU A 28 5.47 -9.03 -13.87
C GLU A 28 4.35 -7.98 -14.07
N GLY A 29 3.83 -7.41 -12.97
CA GLY A 29 2.84 -6.33 -12.98
C GLY A 29 3.27 -5.10 -12.20
N TYR A 30 2.38 -4.11 -12.10
CA TYR A 30 2.66 -2.89 -11.36
C TYR A 30 2.57 -3.10 -9.85
N VAL A 31 3.48 -2.44 -9.12
CA VAL A 31 3.49 -2.41 -7.66
C VAL A 31 3.12 -1.03 -7.17
N TYR A 32 2.04 -0.97 -6.39
CA TYR A 32 1.51 0.27 -5.84
C TYR A 32 1.59 0.29 -4.32
N ASN A 33 1.77 1.50 -3.78
CA ASN A 33 1.64 1.77 -2.35
C ASN A 33 0.35 2.56 -2.09
N LEU A 34 -0.47 2.12 -1.13
CA LEU A 34 -1.64 2.88 -0.70
C LEU A 34 -1.21 4.11 0.12
N THR A 35 -1.22 5.28 -0.52
CA THR A 35 -0.82 6.54 0.12
C THR A 35 -1.71 6.86 1.32
N GLY A 36 -1.09 7.11 2.48
CA GLY A 36 -1.80 7.35 3.74
C GLY A 36 -2.30 6.07 4.44
N GLY A 37 -2.12 4.91 3.82
CA GLY A 37 -2.44 3.61 4.41
C GLY A 37 -3.93 3.44 4.75
N ILE A 38 -4.19 2.47 5.62
CA ILE A 38 -5.56 2.15 6.04
C ILE A 38 -6.21 3.27 6.85
N HIS A 39 -5.41 4.14 7.51
CA HIS A 39 -5.94 5.31 8.21
C HIS A 39 -6.59 6.30 7.24
N LYS A 40 -5.89 6.67 6.16
CA LYS A 40 -6.47 7.58 5.16
C LYS A 40 -7.65 6.94 4.43
N TRP A 41 -7.61 5.65 4.16
CA TRP A 41 -8.75 4.93 3.61
C TRP A 41 -9.98 4.99 4.54
N SER A 42 -9.77 4.78 5.84
CA SER A 42 -10.82 4.93 6.86
C SER A 42 -11.39 6.36 6.88
N ASP A 43 -10.54 7.38 6.68
CA ASP A 43 -10.98 8.78 6.60
C ASP A 43 -11.78 9.13 5.34
N THR A 44 -11.41 8.56 4.19
CA THR A 44 -11.88 9.08 2.90
C THR A 44 -12.76 8.12 2.10
N VAL A 45 -12.80 6.84 2.46
CA VAL A 45 -13.50 5.81 1.68
C VAL A 45 -14.46 4.99 2.56
N ASP A 46 -13.97 4.43 3.67
CA ASP A 46 -14.78 3.55 4.52
C ASP A 46 -14.56 3.84 6.01
N SER A 47 -15.42 4.69 6.56
CA SER A 47 -15.38 5.10 7.96
C SER A 47 -15.76 4.00 8.95
N SER A 48 -16.23 2.83 8.49
CA SER A 48 -16.50 1.68 9.38
C SER A 48 -15.21 1.01 9.89
N ILE A 49 -14.09 1.23 9.18
CA ILE A 49 -12.80 0.67 9.56
C ILE A 49 -12.24 1.40 10.78
N ILE A 50 -12.11 0.68 11.89
CA ILE A 50 -11.54 1.21 13.13
C ILE A 50 -10.03 1.40 12.97
N LYS A 51 -9.57 2.62 13.23
CA LYS A 51 -8.15 2.96 13.24
C LYS A 51 -7.49 2.50 14.53
N TYR A 52 -6.30 1.95 14.40
CA TYR A 52 -5.44 1.54 15.51
C TYR A 52 -4.01 2.05 15.31
#